data_AF-A0A061IHM5-F1
#
_entry.id   AF-A0A061IHM5-F1
#
_cell.length_a   1.000
_cell.length_b   1.000
_cell.length_c   1.000
_cell.angle_alpha   90.00
_cell.angle_beta   90.00
_cell.angle_gamma   90.00
#
_symmetry.space_group_name_H-M   'P 1'
#
loop_
_entity.id
_entity.type
_entity.pdbx_description
1 polymer ?
#
loop_
_entity_poly.entity_id
_entity_poly.type
_entity_poly.pdbx_seq_one_letter_code
_entity_poly.pdbx_strand_id
1 'polypeptide(L)'
;MSMIDSKAIVDGNLKLILGLVWTLILHYSISMPVWEDEGDDDAKKQTPKQRLLGWIQNKIPYLPITNFNQNWQDGKALGALVDSCAPGLCPDWESWDPQKPVDNAREAMQQADDWLGVPQAVVLFHLLAIVNNAAENMEVFEV
;
A
#
# COMPACT_ATOMS: atom_id res chain seq x y z
N MET A 1 -12.12 -7.31 -22.49
CA MET A 1 -12.08 -5.88 -22.13
C MET A 1 -13.53 -5.38 -22.02
N SER A 2 -14.17 -5.55 -20.87
CA SER A 2 -15.53 -5.02 -20.67
C SER A 2 -15.41 -3.54 -20.34
N MET A 3 -15.61 -2.69 -21.34
CA MET A 3 -15.77 -1.25 -21.14
C MET A 3 -16.86 -1.03 -20.10
N ILE A 4 -16.53 -0.28 -19.05
CA ILE A 4 -17.47 0.17 -18.04
C ILE A 4 -18.52 1.01 -18.78
N ASP A 5 -19.69 0.43 -19.01
CA ASP A 5 -20.79 1.16 -19.62
C ASP A 5 -21.29 2.20 -18.62
N SER A 6 -21.50 3.44 -19.08
CA SER A 6 -22.07 4.56 -18.32
C SER A 6 -23.32 4.16 -17.52
N LYS A 7 -24.12 3.22 -18.04
CA LYS A 7 -25.29 2.66 -17.36
C LYS A 7 -24.96 1.94 -16.05
N ALA A 8 -23.82 1.26 -15.95
CA ALA A 8 -23.42 0.55 -14.73
C ALA A 8 -23.13 1.47 -13.53
N ILE A 9 -22.68 2.70 -13.81
CA ILE A 9 -22.44 3.72 -12.79
C ILE A 9 -23.78 4.29 -12.31
N VAL A 10 -24.67 4.60 -13.25
CA VAL A 10 -26.02 5.14 -12.96
C VAL A 10 -26.88 4.12 -12.22
N ASP A 11 -26.74 2.84 -12.53
CA ASP A 11 -27.47 1.74 -11.88
C ASP A 11 -26.87 1.34 -10.50
N GLY A 12 -25.83 2.02 -10.03
CA GLY A 12 -25.25 1.78 -8.70
C GLY A 12 -24.52 0.44 -8.56
N ASN A 13 -23.95 -0.10 -9.65
CA ASN A 13 -23.21 -1.36 -9.59
C ASN A 13 -21.87 -1.15 -8.86
N LEU A 14 -21.87 -1.44 -7.56
CA LEU A 14 -20.74 -1.23 -6.66
C LEU A 14 -19.44 -1.89 -7.17
N LYS A 15 -19.50 -3.07 -7.79
CA LYS A 15 -18.32 -3.77 -8.31
C LYS A 15 -17.64 -2.99 -9.43
N LEU A 16 -18.41 -2.43 -10.34
CA LEU A 16 -17.88 -1.66 -11.47
C LEU A 16 -17.41 -0.26 -11.04
N ILE A 17 -18.10 0.36 -10.08
CA ILE A 17 -17.68 1.62 -9.48
C ILE A 17 -16.35 1.43 -8.74
N LEU A 18 -16.20 0.37 -7.94
CA LEU A 18 -14.93 0.05 -7.26
C LEU A 18 -13.81 -0.26 -8.26
N GLY A 19 -14.10 -1.00 -9.33
CA GLY A 19 -13.14 -1.24 -10.41
C GLY A 19 -12.69 0.04 -11.12
N LEU A 20 -13.60 1.02 -11.30
CA LEU A 20 -13.27 2.32 -11.85
C LEU A 20 -12.37 3.13 -10.91
N VAL A 21 -12.74 3.23 -9.63
CA VAL A 21 -11.94 3.95 -8.62
C VAL A 21 -10.55 3.33 -8.48
N TRP A 22 -10.46 1.99 -8.46
CA TRP A 22 -9.18 1.28 -8.44
C TRP A 22 -8.32 1.60 -9.67
N THR A 23 -8.92 1.60 -10.87
CA THR A 23 -8.21 1.96 -12.11
C THR A 23 -7.65 3.39 -12.03
N LEU A 24 -8.43 4.33 -11.49
CA LEU A 24 -7.99 5.72 -11.29
C LEU A 24 -6.85 5.82 -10.28
N ILE A 25 -6.94 5.11 -9.15
CA ILE A 25 -5.86 5.06 -8.14
C ILE A 25 -4.58 4.50 -8.75
N LEU A 26 -4.65 3.35 -9.41
CA LEU A 26 -3.50 2.73 -10.06
C LEU A 26 -2.85 3.69 -11.05
N HIS A 27 -3.65 4.32 -11.92
CA HIS A 27 -3.14 5.19 -12.97
C HIS A 27 -2.49 6.46 -12.42
N TYR A 28 -3.19 7.20 -11.56
CA TYR A 28 -2.74 8.52 -11.11
C TYR A 28 -1.79 8.49 -9.92
N SER A 29 -1.89 7.49 -9.04
CA SER A 29 -1.05 7.42 -7.83
C SER A 29 0.17 6.52 -7.99
N ILE A 30 0.15 5.54 -8.91
CA ILE A 30 1.23 4.55 -9.04
C ILE A 30 1.87 4.58 -10.43
N SER A 31 1.09 4.62 -11.52
CA SER A 31 1.65 4.51 -12.89
C SER A 31 2.17 5.82 -13.48
N MET A 32 1.47 6.93 -13.27
CA MET A 32 1.81 8.24 -13.87
C MET A 32 2.92 9.02 -13.15
N PRO A 33 3.05 9.02 -11.82
CA PRO A 33 4.04 9.85 -11.15
C PRO A 33 5.48 9.43 -11.49
N VAL A 34 6.38 10.40 -11.55
CA VAL A 34 7.84 10.17 -11.63
C VAL A 34 8.35 10.01 -10.20
N TRP A 35 9.05 8.91 -9.92
CA TRP A 35 9.59 8.63 -8.59
C TRP A 35 11.09 8.95 -8.59
N GLU A 36 11.56 9.62 -7.55
CA GLU A 36 12.93 10.18 -7.49
C GLU A 36 14.02 9.10 -7.55
N ASP A 37 13.71 7.88 -7.09
CA ASP A 37 14.63 6.75 -6.98
C ASP A 37 14.59 5.80 -8.20
N GLU A 38 13.92 6.18 -9.30
CA GLU A 38 13.80 5.33 -10.50
C GLU A 38 14.77 5.69 -11.62
N GLY A 39 15.45 4.67 -12.16
CA GLY A 39 16.20 4.77 -13.42
C GLY A 39 15.28 4.75 -14.65
N ASP A 40 15.58 5.58 -15.65
CA ASP A 40 14.70 5.94 -16.79
C ASP A 40 14.30 4.77 -17.72
N ASP A 41 15.00 3.62 -17.66
CA ASP A 41 14.82 2.50 -18.59
C ASP A 41 13.98 1.32 -18.06
N ASP A 42 13.86 1.14 -16.73
CA ASP A 42 13.17 -0.03 -16.15
C ASP A 42 11.68 0.19 -15.86
N ALA A 43 11.26 1.45 -15.65
CA ALA A 43 9.88 1.78 -15.30
C ALA A 43 8.86 1.44 -16.41
N LYS A 44 9.29 1.41 -17.68
CA LYS A 44 8.40 1.22 -18.85
C LYS A 44 7.92 -0.23 -19.04
N LYS A 45 8.48 -1.21 -18.34
CA LYS A 45 8.14 -2.64 -18.52
C LYS A 45 7.49 -3.30 -17.30
N GLN A 46 7.41 -2.60 -16.18
CA GLN A 46 6.90 -3.15 -14.94
C GLN A 46 5.39 -2.91 -14.80
N THR A 47 4.68 -3.89 -14.24
CA THR A 47 3.30 -3.64 -13.80
C THR A 47 3.29 -2.64 -12.63
N PRO A 48 2.20 -1.90 -12.39
CA PRO A 48 2.12 -0.96 -11.25
C PRO A 48 2.43 -1.63 -9.90
N LYS A 49 1.99 -2.90 -9.74
CA LYS A 49 2.29 -3.74 -8.57
C LYS A 49 3.79 -3.96 -8.41
N GLN A 50 4.48 -4.37 -9.48
CA GLN A 50 5.93 -4.61 -9.46
C GLN A 50 6.72 -3.33 -9.22
N ARG A 51 6.30 -2.23 -9.83
CA ARG A 51 6.90 -0.90 -9.64
C ARG A 51 6.87 -0.50 -8.16
N LEU A 52 5.70 -0.58 -7.54
CA LEU A 52 5.54 -0.26 -6.11
C LEU A 52 6.34 -1.21 -5.21
N LEU A 53 6.32 -2.52 -5.47
CA LEU A 53 7.15 -3.48 -4.72
C LEU A 53 8.65 -3.17 -4.85
N GLY A 54 9.12 -2.83 -6.04
CA GLY A 54 10.52 -2.47 -6.29
C GLY A 54 10.96 -1.24 -5.52
N TRP A 55 10.13 -0.19 -5.51
CA TRP A 55 10.43 1.02 -4.74
C TRP A 55 10.46 0.76 -3.24
N ILE A 56 9.49 0.03 -2.70
CA ILE A 56 9.49 -0.34 -1.28
C ILE A 56 10.73 -1.18 -0.95
N GLN A 57 11.05 -2.17 -1.78
CA GLN A 57 12.22 -3.02 -1.57
C GLN A 57 13.52 -2.22 -1.59
N ASN A 58 13.62 -1.17 -2.42
CA ASN A 58 14.75 -0.23 -2.42
C ASN A 58 14.83 0.61 -1.15
N LYS A 59 13.69 1.02 -0.57
CA LYS A 59 13.64 1.75 0.71
C LYS A 59 14.01 0.86 1.90
N ILE A 60 13.58 -0.41 1.90
CA ILE A 60 13.82 -1.34 3.01
C ILE A 60 14.51 -2.63 2.52
N PRO A 61 15.79 -2.56 2.09
CA PRO A 61 16.49 -3.67 1.44
C PRO A 61 16.74 -4.87 2.36
N TYR A 62 16.62 -4.68 3.67
CA TYR A 62 16.85 -5.69 4.70
C TYR A 62 15.59 -6.54 5.02
N LEU A 63 14.40 -6.13 4.54
CA LEU A 63 13.17 -6.93 4.64
C LEU A 63 12.76 -7.45 3.25
N PRO A 64 12.44 -8.75 3.09
CA PRO A 64 11.99 -9.28 1.81
C PRO A 64 10.51 -8.95 1.56
N ILE A 65 10.25 -7.84 0.87
CA ILE A 65 8.91 -7.39 0.53
C ILE A 65 8.52 -7.92 -0.85
N THR A 66 7.63 -8.92 -0.85
CA THR A 66 7.19 -9.63 -2.06
C THR A 66 5.68 -9.53 -2.30
N ASN A 67 4.93 -9.03 -1.31
CA ASN A 67 3.47 -8.90 -1.37
C ASN A 67 2.96 -7.69 -0.58
N PHE A 68 1.67 -7.39 -0.73
CA PHE A 68 0.94 -6.33 -0.03
C PHE A 68 -0.01 -6.87 1.05
N ASN A 69 0.20 -8.12 1.50
CA ASN A 69 -0.64 -8.77 2.51
C ASN A 69 0.20 -9.26 3.70
N GLN A 70 0.73 -10.48 3.63
CA GLN A 70 1.41 -11.18 4.72
C GLN A 70 2.65 -10.43 5.22
N ASN A 71 3.39 -9.75 4.35
CA ASN A 71 4.59 -8.99 4.74
C ASN A 71 4.28 -7.79 5.63
N TRP A 72 3.03 -7.34 5.69
CA TRP A 72 2.61 -6.15 6.44
C TRP A 72 1.75 -6.51 7.66
N GLN A 73 1.44 -7.80 7.85
CA GLN A 73 0.44 -8.24 8.82
C GLN A 73 0.85 -7.97 10.27
N ASP A 74 2.14 -8.05 10.58
CA ASP A 74 2.67 -7.80 11.94
C ASP A 74 2.93 -6.31 12.24
N GLY A 75 2.74 -5.43 11.25
CA GLY A 75 2.95 -3.99 11.35
C GLY A 75 4.42 -3.53 11.37
N LYS A 76 5.40 -4.44 11.41
CA LYS A 76 6.83 -4.05 11.50
C LYS A 76 7.38 -3.47 10.21
N ALA A 77 6.93 -4.01 9.06
CA ALA A 77 7.30 -3.46 7.76
C ALA A 77 6.83 -2.01 7.55
N LEU A 78 5.72 -1.61 8.20
CA LEU A 78 5.27 -0.21 8.20
C LEU A 78 6.26 0.67 8.96
N GLY A 79 6.66 0.26 10.17
CA GLY A 79 7.67 0.97 10.95
C GLY A 79 8.99 1.11 10.21
N ALA A 80 9.47 0.02 9.60
CA ALA A 80 10.68 0.01 8.79
C ALA A 80 10.62 1.01 7.62
N LEU A 81 9.48 1.05 6.91
CA LEU A 81 9.29 1.94 5.78
C LEU A 81 9.23 3.41 6.22
N VAL A 82 8.52 3.71 7.30
CA VAL A 82 8.41 5.06 7.87
C VAL A 82 9.77 5.57 8.34
N ASP A 83 10.53 4.74 9.05
CA ASP A 83 11.88 5.09 9.51
C ASP A 83 12.87 5.23 8.33
N SER A 84 12.73 4.43 7.27
CA SER A 84 13.52 4.59 6.04
C SER A 84 13.23 5.92 5.34
N CYS A 85 11.97 6.37 5.33
CA CYS A 85 11.59 7.66 4.76
C CYS A 85 12.13 8.84 5.58
N ALA A 86 12.12 8.75 6.92
CA ALA A 86 12.70 9.74 7.80
C ALA A 86 13.27 9.05 9.07
N PRO A 87 14.60 8.82 9.12
CA PRO A 87 15.23 8.12 10.23
C PRO A 87 14.97 8.82 11.57
N GLY A 88 14.50 8.05 12.55
CA GLY A 88 14.14 8.53 13.88
C GLY A 88 12.63 8.62 14.13
N LEU A 89 11.78 8.37 13.13
CA LEU A 89 10.33 8.29 13.33
C LEU A 89 9.91 6.96 13.96
N CYS A 90 10.53 5.85 13.57
CA CYS A 90 10.27 4.52 14.16
C CYS A 90 11.57 3.77 14.41
N PRO A 91 12.53 4.32 15.16
CA PRO A 91 13.91 3.83 15.20
C PRO A 91 14.06 2.43 15.83
N ASP A 92 13.06 1.98 16.59
CA ASP A 92 13.03 0.71 17.31
C ASP A 92 12.13 -0.33 16.64
N TRP A 93 11.71 -0.11 15.38
CA TRP A 93 10.80 -0.98 14.63
C TRP A 93 11.26 -2.44 14.60
N GLU A 94 12.58 -2.70 14.58
CA GLU A 94 13.14 -4.06 14.61
C GLU A 94 12.80 -4.81 15.90
N SER A 95 12.66 -4.09 17.01
CA SER A 95 12.40 -4.66 18.34
C SER A 95 10.92 -4.79 18.67
N TRP A 96 10.04 -4.28 17.82
CA TRP A 96 8.60 -4.34 18.02
C TRP A 96 8.09 -5.79 18.10
N ASP A 97 7.08 -5.98 18.94
CA ASP A 97 6.43 -7.26 19.19
C ASP A 97 5.50 -7.62 18.00
N PRO A 98 5.78 -8.69 17.24
CA PRO A 98 4.95 -9.08 16.10
C PRO A 98 3.54 -9.55 16.53
N GLN A 99 3.31 -9.83 17.80
CA GLN A 99 1.99 -10.17 18.34
C GLN A 99 1.12 -8.93 18.64
N LYS A 100 1.67 -7.72 18.45
CA LYS A 100 0.94 -6.45 18.60
C LYS A 100 0.80 -5.68 17.27
N PRO A 101 0.24 -6.31 16.22
CA PRO A 101 0.19 -5.72 14.88
C PRO A 101 -0.59 -4.40 14.83
N VAL A 102 -1.65 -4.28 15.63
CA VAL A 102 -2.47 -3.05 15.68
C VAL A 102 -1.68 -1.88 16.27
N ASP A 103 -0.90 -2.13 17.32
CA ASP A 103 -0.11 -1.08 17.97
C ASP A 103 1.05 -0.65 17.06
N ASN A 104 1.76 -1.61 16.49
CA ASN A 104 2.84 -1.38 15.52
C ASN A 104 2.36 -0.55 14.32
N ALA A 105 1.24 -0.97 13.73
CA ALA A 105 0.67 -0.27 12.58
C ALA A 105 0.16 1.12 12.94
N ARG A 106 -0.48 1.28 14.12
CA ARG A 106 -0.96 2.58 14.58
C ARG A 106 0.19 3.56 14.77
N GLU A 107 1.26 3.14 15.43
CA GLU A 107 2.45 3.98 15.67
C GLU A 107 3.05 4.45 14.34
N ALA A 108 3.36 3.52 13.43
CA ALA A 108 3.95 3.85 12.14
C ALA A 108 3.05 4.79 11.31
N MET A 109 1.74 4.50 11.25
CA MET A 109 0.80 5.31 10.47
C MET A 109 0.58 6.70 11.08
N GLN A 110 0.62 6.83 12.40
CA GLN A 110 0.52 8.13 13.07
C GLN A 110 1.75 8.98 12.76
N GLN A 111 2.94 8.40 12.84
CA GLN A 111 4.19 9.08 12.49
C GLN A 111 4.22 9.51 11.02
N ALA A 112 3.70 8.66 10.11
CA ALA A 112 3.60 9.00 8.70
C ALA A 112 2.61 10.16 8.43
N ASP A 113 1.49 10.22 9.15
CA ASP A 113 0.52 11.31 9.03
C ASP A 113 1.11 12.63 9.54
N ASP A 114 1.64 12.61 10.76
CA ASP A 114 2.12 13.81 11.46
C ASP A 114 3.36 14.42 10.80
N TRP A 115 4.27 13.60 10.25
CA TRP A 115 5.60 14.06 9.80
C TRP A 115 5.85 13.91 8.31
N LEU A 116 5.21 12.95 7.65
CA LEU A 116 5.40 12.69 6.21
C LEU A 116 4.21 13.19 5.37
N GLY A 117 3.14 13.67 6.01
CA GLY A 117 1.94 14.16 5.35
C GLY A 117 1.17 13.05 4.62
N VAL A 118 1.28 11.80 5.09
CA VAL A 118 0.58 10.63 4.52
C VAL A 118 -0.73 10.44 5.29
N PRO A 119 -1.89 10.86 4.74
CA PRO A 119 -3.14 10.86 5.50
C PRO A 119 -3.59 9.44 5.82
N GLN A 120 -4.06 9.20 7.05
CA GLN A 120 -4.61 7.90 7.46
C GLN A 120 -5.93 7.51 6.77
N ALA A 121 -6.43 8.33 5.83
CA ALA A 121 -7.80 8.34 5.30
C ALA A 121 -8.29 7.04 4.62
N VAL A 122 -7.41 6.06 4.35
CA VAL A 122 -7.77 4.77 3.73
C VAL A 122 -7.33 3.58 4.58
N VAL A 123 -6.43 3.78 5.55
CA VAL A 123 -5.60 2.70 6.08
C VAL A 123 -6.14 2.15 7.40
N LEU A 124 -6.80 2.95 8.25
CA LEU A 124 -7.29 2.46 9.54
C LEU A 124 -8.43 1.41 9.41
N PHE A 125 -9.31 1.55 8.41
CA PHE A 125 -10.36 0.55 8.14
C PHE A 125 -9.83 -0.70 7.43
N HIS A 126 -8.82 -0.57 6.55
CA HIS A 126 -8.23 -1.72 5.85
C HIS A 126 -7.18 -2.46 6.71
N LEU A 127 -6.42 -1.80 7.57
CA LEU A 127 -5.48 -2.45 8.50
C LEU A 127 -6.22 -3.28 9.54
N LEU A 128 -7.36 -2.80 10.07
CA LEU A 128 -8.21 -3.63 10.91
C LEU A 128 -8.78 -4.83 10.16
N ALA A 129 -9.04 -4.72 8.86
CA ALA A 129 -9.46 -5.84 8.02
C ALA A 129 -8.30 -6.82 7.75
N ILE A 130 -7.09 -6.35 7.46
CA ILE A 130 -5.90 -7.18 7.23
C ILE A 130 -5.47 -7.90 8.52
N VAL A 131 -5.53 -7.22 9.67
CA VAL A 131 -5.20 -7.80 10.99
C VAL A 131 -6.29 -8.76 11.49
N ASN A 132 -7.58 -8.50 11.22
CA ASN A 132 -8.69 -9.39 11.61
C ASN A 132 -9.06 -10.45 10.57
N ASN A 133 -8.19 -10.73 9.59
CA ASN A 133 -8.42 -11.76 8.56
C ASN A 133 -9.70 -11.53 7.71
N ALA A 134 -9.93 -10.29 7.30
CA ALA A 134 -10.87 -9.92 6.23
C ALA A 134 -10.11 -9.63 4.90
N ALA A 135 -8.99 -10.33 4.70
CA ALA A 135 -8.21 -10.29 3.46
C ALA A 135 -8.87 -11.06 2.29
N GLU A 136 -10.06 -11.65 2.49
CA GLU A 136 -10.83 -12.30 1.41
C GLU A 136 -11.27 -11.33 0.30
N ASN A 137 -11.18 -10.01 0.50
CA ASN A 137 -11.65 -9.04 -0.49
C ASN A 137 -10.57 -8.50 -1.44
N MET A 138 -9.30 -8.88 -1.29
CA MET A 138 -8.22 -8.41 -2.18
C MET A 138 -7.90 -9.37 -3.33
N GLU A 139 -8.33 -10.64 -3.26
CA GLU A 139 -8.23 -11.60 -4.39
C GLU A 139 -9.21 -11.29 -5.53
N VAL A 140 -10.17 -10.38 -5.34
CA VAL A 140 -11.20 -10.04 -6.33
C VAL A 140 -10.66 -9.16 -7.47
N PHE A 141 -9.44 -8.63 -7.36
CA PHE A 141 -8.93 -7.61 -8.28
C PHE A 141 -7.61 -7.97 -8.98
N GLU A 142 -7.14 -9.21 -8.87
CA GLU A 142 -6.12 -9.73 -9.80
C GLU A 142 -6.81 -10.22 -11.08
N VAL A 143 -6.99 -9.29 -12.03
CA VAL A 143 -7.21 -9.58 -13.46
C VAL A 143 -6.09 -8.94 -14.26
#